data_AF-A0AAJ0TDA7-F1
#
_entry.id   AF-A0AAJ0TDA7-F1
#
_cell.length_a   1.000
_cell.length_b   1.000
_cell.length_c   1.000
_cell.angle_alpha   90.00
_cell.angle_beta   90.00
_cell.angle_gamma   90.00
#
_symmetry.space_group_name_H-M   'P 1'
#
loop_
_entity.id
_entity.type
_entity.pdbx_description
1 polymer ?
#
loop_
_entity_poly.entity_id
_entity_poly.type
_entity_poly.pdbx_seq_one_letter_code
_entity_poly.pdbx_strand_id
1 'polypeptide(L)'
;MKVKEIMAKNVVVCSVDDPVSSALAKMKNYKIHQLPVLNKSQVAGMITLESIVKKEIDPASTKVSTLMNYCPVISPEASTEDAIELILGSNMRALPVFDTELRGILSENDVIKHVKISSSLEGKEAVVVEEKDNVGKVKHIMSYENLSRVPVVNNGKCVGVVGTIELIKIIEGKQKFAGREGRMKDRGYKESLNIDETLVTAIMREPVVLKASAKNEQILEKLRQHEEVLIENGSLKIITPKDVLRMLVKPRKLAYVQITGLDKNDAEHAEKTQKEAEIMLKKISRATEIQPLKIMVEKHKKEGGKTKYSVSAQLPTQLGTFVSTKAYGWNYVTVMQQSLKNLEREFFKKFEKQRTQKKRGRMKG
;
A
#
# COMPACT_ATOMS: atom_id res chain seq x y z
N MET A 1 18.86 -12.74 6.39
CA MET A 1 19.02 -12.78 4.93
C MET A 1 18.93 -11.35 4.40
N LYS A 2 19.77 -10.97 3.45
CA LYS A 2 19.74 -9.60 2.90
C LYS A 2 18.74 -9.49 1.76
N VAL A 3 18.18 -8.29 1.56
CA VAL A 3 17.22 -8.02 0.48
C VAL A 3 17.77 -8.39 -0.89
N LYS A 4 19.04 -8.05 -1.18
CA LYS A 4 19.68 -8.35 -2.47
C LYS A 4 19.74 -9.84 -2.84
N GLU A 5 19.65 -10.72 -1.85
CA GLU A 5 19.74 -12.17 -2.03
C GLU A 5 18.43 -12.75 -2.59
N ILE A 6 17.29 -12.08 -2.33
CA ILE A 6 15.96 -12.60 -2.71
C ILE A 6 15.12 -11.63 -3.56
N MET A 7 15.60 -10.41 -3.82
CA MET A 7 14.90 -9.48 -4.71
C MET A 7 14.89 -9.96 -6.16
N ALA A 8 13.83 -9.61 -6.89
CA ALA A 8 13.81 -9.72 -8.34
C ALA A 8 14.60 -8.55 -8.98
N LYS A 9 15.51 -8.86 -9.91
CA LYS A 9 16.34 -7.86 -10.59
C LYS A 9 15.65 -7.19 -11.79
N ASN A 10 14.76 -7.92 -12.47
CA ASN A 10 14.04 -7.42 -13.64
C ASN A 10 12.81 -6.63 -13.17
N VAL A 11 12.97 -5.31 -13.00
CA VAL A 11 11.89 -4.45 -12.52
C VAL A 11 11.10 -3.88 -13.69
N VAL A 12 9.82 -4.23 -13.75
CA VAL A 12 8.87 -3.58 -14.66
C VAL A 12 8.44 -2.27 -14.01
N VAL A 13 8.63 -1.15 -14.70
CA VAL A 13 8.34 0.20 -14.21
C VAL A 13 7.43 0.98 -15.17
N CYS A 14 6.86 2.07 -14.68
CA CYS A 14 6.17 3.07 -15.51
C CYS A 14 6.62 4.49 -15.16
N SER A 15 6.37 5.45 -16.05
CA SER A 15 6.65 6.87 -15.82
C SER A 15 5.48 7.57 -15.13
N VAL A 16 5.75 8.68 -14.43
CA VAL A 16 4.73 9.60 -13.89
C VAL A 16 3.79 10.16 -14.96
N ASP A 17 4.25 10.22 -16.21
CA ASP A 17 3.51 10.74 -17.37
C ASP A 17 2.82 9.65 -18.20
N ASP A 18 3.08 8.37 -17.92
CA ASP A 18 2.41 7.27 -18.62
C ASP A 18 0.89 7.32 -18.36
N PRO A 19 0.05 6.94 -19.33
CA PRO A 19 -1.37 6.72 -19.07
C PRO A 19 -1.56 5.45 -18.21
N VAL A 20 -2.59 5.45 -17.35
CA VAL A 20 -2.91 4.32 -16.46
C VAL A 20 -3.17 3.03 -17.26
N SER A 21 -3.72 3.12 -18.46
CA SER A 21 -3.92 2.00 -19.39
C SER A 21 -2.61 1.29 -19.76
N SER A 22 -1.51 2.03 -19.93
CA SER A 22 -0.19 1.45 -20.18
C SER A 22 0.33 0.70 -18.94
N ALA A 23 0.12 1.26 -17.75
CA ALA A 23 0.45 0.59 -16.50
C ALA A 23 -0.38 -0.70 -16.31
N LEU A 24 -1.68 -0.68 -16.60
CA LEU A 24 -2.56 -1.85 -16.58
C LEU A 24 -2.10 -2.94 -17.56
N ALA A 25 -1.74 -2.55 -18.79
CA ALA A 25 -1.23 -3.48 -19.78
C ALA A 25 0.06 -4.17 -19.30
N LYS A 26 1.00 -3.42 -18.71
CA LYS A 26 2.20 -3.98 -18.07
C LYS A 26 1.83 -4.94 -16.93
N MET A 27 0.97 -4.52 -16.01
CA MET A 27 0.52 -5.35 -14.89
C MET A 27 -0.07 -6.68 -15.35
N LYS A 28 -0.90 -6.64 -16.40
CA LYS A 28 -1.52 -7.82 -17.01
C LYS A 28 -0.49 -8.74 -17.68
N ASN A 29 0.37 -8.18 -18.52
CA ASN A 29 1.37 -8.95 -19.28
C ASN A 29 2.36 -9.67 -18.37
N TYR A 30 2.79 -8.99 -17.31
CA TYR A 30 3.76 -9.53 -16.34
C TYR A 30 3.10 -10.24 -15.16
N LYS A 31 1.76 -10.28 -15.09
CA LYS A 31 0.98 -10.86 -13.97
C LYS A 31 1.38 -10.30 -12.61
N ILE A 32 1.51 -8.97 -12.52
CA ILE A 32 1.91 -8.24 -11.31
C ILE A 32 0.86 -7.20 -10.92
N HIS A 33 0.80 -6.89 -9.62
CA HIS A 33 -0.29 -6.07 -9.05
C HIS A 33 0.09 -4.60 -8.85
N GLN A 34 1.35 -4.28 -9.05
CA GLN A 34 1.89 -2.98 -8.73
C GLN A 34 3.20 -2.75 -9.49
N LEU A 35 3.46 -1.49 -9.83
CA LEU A 35 4.63 -1.05 -10.58
C LEU A 35 5.29 0.13 -9.88
N PRO A 36 6.62 0.13 -9.72
CA PRO A 36 7.35 1.33 -9.34
C PRO A 36 7.14 2.40 -10.40
N VAL A 37 6.83 3.61 -9.94
CA VAL A 37 6.65 4.78 -10.79
C VAL A 37 7.93 5.59 -10.72
N LEU A 38 8.53 5.86 -11.88
CA LEU A 38 9.73 6.67 -11.99
C LEU A 38 9.39 8.08 -12.45
N ASN A 39 10.07 9.07 -11.87
CA ASN A 39 10.23 10.39 -12.46
C ASN A 39 11.70 10.53 -12.86
N LYS A 40 11.96 10.49 -14.17
CA LYS A 40 13.31 10.31 -14.72
C LYS A 40 13.94 9.02 -14.16
N SER A 41 15.00 9.13 -13.37
CA SER A 41 15.72 7.99 -12.78
C SER A 41 15.42 7.77 -11.29
N GLN A 42 14.47 8.52 -10.72
CA GLN A 42 14.14 8.45 -9.30
C GLN A 42 12.80 7.76 -9.10
N VAL A 43 12.67 6.97 -8.04
CA VAL A 43 11.40 6.37 -7.64
C VAL A 43 10.50 7.46 -7.07
N ALA A 44 9.44 7.79 -7.80
CA ALA A 44 8.43 8.77 -7.38
C ALA A 44 7.34 8.14 -6.50
N GLY A 45 7.09 6.83 -6.67
CA GLY A 45 6.09 6.10 -5.92
C GLY A 45 5.79 4.72 -6.50
N MET A 46 4.58 4.24 -6.25
CA MET A 46 4.04 2.98 -6.76
C MET A 46 2.61 3.18 -7.26
N ILE A 47 2.26 2.63 -8.40
CA ILE A 47 0.87 2.48 -8.83
C ILE A 47 0.43 1.04 -8.59
N THR A 48 -0.79 0.84 -8.08
CA THR A 48 -1.33 -0.47 -7.70
C THR A 48 -2.67 -0.70 -8.39
N LEU A 49 -3.04 -1.96 -8.62
CA LEU A 49 -4.39 -2.30 -9.12
C LEU A 49 -5.47 -1.69 -8.22
N GLU A 50 -5.23 -1.66 -6.90
CA GLU A 50 -6.16 -1.14 -5.90
C GLU A 50 -6.40 0.36 -6.05
N SER A 51 -5.35 1.15 -6.32
CA SER A 51 -5.51 2.59 -6.53
C SER A 51 -6.26 2.95 -7.80
N ILE A 52 -6.27 2.03 -8.78
CA ILE A 52 -7.02 2.13 -10.03
C ILE A 52 -8.50 1.77 -9.81
N VAL A 53 -8.78 0.66 -9.13
CA VAL A 53 -10.17 0.19 -8.91
C VAL A 53 -10.96 1.11 -7.96
N LYS A 54 -10.30 1.75 -7.00
CA LYS A 54 -10.95 2.64 -6.02
C LYS A 54 -11.48 3.95 -6.61
N LYS A 55 -11.13 4.30 -7.85
CA LYS A 55 -11.57 5.56 -8.47
C LYS A 55 -12.27 5.30 -9.80
N GLU A 56 -13.34 6.04 -10.04
CA GLU A 56 -13.94 6.11 -11.37
C GLU A 56 -13.07 7.01 -12.24
N ILE A 57 -12.22 6.37 -13.04
CA ILE A 57 -11.31 7.04 -13.95
C ILE A 57 -11.47 6.48 -15.36
N ASP A 58 -10.98 7.24 -16.34
CA ASP A 58 -10.69 6.73 -17.67
C ASP A 58 -9.19 6.37 -17.75
N PRO A 59 -8.82 5.07 -17.74
CA PRO A 59 -7.42 4.65 -17.83
C PRO A 59 -6.66 5.16 -19.05
N ALA A 60 -7.36 5.48 -20.14
CA ALA A 60 -6.70 5.92 -21.38
C ALA A 60 -6.17 7.35 -21.26
N SER A 61 -6.92 8.24 -20.61
CA SER A 61 -6.60 9.66 -20.48
C SER A 61 -5.97 10.04 -19.13
N THR A 62 -6.17 9.23 -18.09
CA THR A 62 -5.64 9.52 -16.75
C THR A 62 -4.14 9.18 -16.66
N LYS A 63 -3.32 10.12 -16.19
CA LYS A 63 -1.89 9.90 -15.92
C LYS A 63 -1.65 9.07 -14.67
N VAL A 64 -0.59 8.28 -14.67
CA VAL A 64 -0.14 7.48 -13.51
C VAL A 64 0.10 8.36 -12.28
N SER A 65 0.69 9.54 -12.44
CA SER A 65 0.94 10.49 -11.34
C SER A 65 -0.31 10.90 -10.55
N THR A 66 -1.51 10.80 -11.14
CA THR A 66 -2.79 11.10 -10.48
C THR A 66 -3.21 10.02 -9.47
N LEU A 67 -2.78 8.77 -9.67
CA LEU A 67 -3.19 7.61 -8.88
C LEU A 67 -2.06 6.91 -8.13
N MET A 68 -0.80 7.30 -8.41
CA MET A 68 0.35 6.74 -7.71
C MET A 68 0.30 7.09 -6.23
N ASN A 69 0.72 6.14 -5.40
CA ASN A 69 0.91 6.34 -3.97
C ASN A 69 2.40 6.47 -3.68
N TYR A 70 2.75 7.23 -2.64
CA TYR A 70 4.10 7.18 -2.11
C TYR A 70 4.42 5.75 -1.69
N CYS A 71 5.64 5.30 -2.00
CA CYS A 71 6.13 3.98 -1.64
C CYS A 71 7.52 4.10 -1.00
N PRO A 72 7.75 3.53 0.19
CA PRO A 72 9.09 3.46 0.74
C PRO A 72 9.97 2.59 -0.15
N VAL A 73 11.23 3.00 -0.33
CA VAL A 73 12.26 2.19 -0.97
C VAL A 73 13.10 1.48 0.09
N ILE A 74 13.77 0.40 -0.28
CA ILE A 74 14.62 -0.36 0.63
C ILE A 74 16.03 -0.56 0.06
N SER A 75 17.05 -0.50 0.93
CA SER A 75 18.43 -0.77 0.53
C SER A 75 18.64 -2.25 0.18
N PRO A 76 19.46 -2.58 -0.84
CA PRO A 76 19.85 -3.96 -1.12
C PRO A 76 20.59 -4.64 0.05
N GLU A 77 21.22 -3.86 0.93
CA GLU A 77 21.94 -4.38 2.11
C GLU A 77 21.05 -4.52 3.35
N ALA A 78 19.80 -4.03 3.30
CA ALA A 78 18.85 -4.15 4.40
C ALA A 78 18.49 -5.61 4.68
N SER A 79 17.98 -5.86 5.89
CA SER A 79 17.50 -7.19 6.26
C SER A 79 16.14 -7.50 5.63
N THR A 80 15.81 -8.79 5.52
CA THR A 80 14.49 -9.23 5.05
C THR A 80 13.41 -8.81 6.04
N GLU A 81 13.73 -8.80 7.33
CA GLU A 81 12.88 -8.36 8.42
C GLU A 81 12.48 -6.87 8.27
N ASP A 82 13.42 -5.99 7.95
CA ASP A 82 13.13 -4.58 7.66
C ASP A 82 12.17 -4.44 6.47
N ALA A 83 12.36 -5.27 5.44
CA ALA A 83 11.48 -5.29 4.28
C ALA A 83 10.06 -5.75 4.63
N ILE A 84 9.94 -6.79 5.45
CA ILE A 84 8.67 -7.28 5.96
C ILE A 84 7.96 -6.18 6.76
N GLU A 85 8.68 -5.50 7.66
CA GLU A 85 8.12 -4.39 8.44
C GLU A 85 7.58 -3.27 7.54
N LEU A 86 8.33 -2.88 6.50
CA LEU A 86 7.89 -1.88 5.52
C LEU A 86 6.68 -2.36 4.69
N ILE A 87 6.63 -3.63 4.27
CA ILE A 87 5.47 -4.20 3.54
C ILE A 87 4.22 -4.23 4.44
N LEU A 88 4.38 -4.62 5.71
CA LEU A 88 3.26 -4.73 6.65
C LEU A 88 2.76 -3.37 7.13
N GLY A 89 3.66 -2.43 7.32
CA GLY A 89 3.34 -1.06 7.72
C GLY A 89 2.80 -0.20 6.56
N SER A 90 2.95 -0.66 5.32
CA SER A 90 2.44 0.02 4.12
C SER A 90 1.28 -0.72 3.48
N ASN A 91 0.54 -0.03 2.61
CA ASN A 91 -0.46 -0.65 1.75
C ASN A 91 0.18 -1.26 0.48
N MET A 92 1.46 -1.61 0.54
CA MET A 92 2.19 -2.20 -0.58
C MET A 92 2.31 -3.71 -0.40
N ARG A 93 2.51 -4.41 -1.52
CA ARG A 93 2.81 -5.86 -1.56
C ARG A 93 4.24 -6.16 -1.97
N ALA A 94 4.99 -5.12 -2.32
CA ALA A 94 6.37 -5.15 -2.75
C ALA A 94 7.00 -3.76 -2.62
N LEU A 95 8.31 -3.73 -2.46
CA LEU A 95 9.11 -2.53 -2.27
C LEU A 95 10.15 -2.42 -3.39
N PRO A 96 10.30 -1.24 -4.02
CA PRO A 96 11.44 -0.97 -4.87
C PRO A 96 12.74 -1.07 -4.06
N VAL A 97 13.69 -1.87 -4.54
CA VAL A 97 15.03 -1.95 -3.96
C VAL A 97 15.89 -0.89 -4.62
N PHE A 98 16.31 0.10 -3.84
CA PHE A 98 16.98 1.29 -4.31
C PHE A 98 18.23 1.55 -3.49
N ASP A 99 19.30 1.92 -4.18
CA ASP A 99 20.54 2.40 -3.57
C ASP A 99 20.88 3.76 -4.23
N THR A 100 21.82 3.75 -5.17
CA THR A 100 22.12 4.87 -6.06
C THR A 100 21.16 4.90 -7.24
N GLU A 101 20.56 3.76 -7.57
CA GLU A 101 19.59 3.58 -8.63
C GLU A 101 18.67 2.43 -8.26
N LEU A 102 17.63 2.20 -9.06
CA LEU A 102 16.73 1.07 -8.88
C LEU A 102 17.49 -0.23 -9.19
N ARG A 103 17.70 -1.06 -8.17
CA ARG A 103 18.44 -2.32 -8.25
C ARG A 103 17.55 -3.55 -8.41
N GLY A 104 16.30 -3.44 -8.00
CA GLY A 104 15.38 -4.56 -7.96
C GLY A 104 14.02 -4.20 -7.37
N ILE A 105 13.21 -5.22 -7.14
CA ILE A 105 11.95 -5.14 -6.41
C ILE A 105 11.85 -6.37 -5.51
N LEU A 106 11.37 -6.19 -4.28
CA LEU A 106 11.14 -7.29 -3.34
C LEU A 106 9.67 -7.37 -2.97
N SER A 107 9.01 -8.48 -3.27
CA SER A 107 7.61 -8.72 -2.94
C SER A 107 7.40 -9.64 -1.74
N GLU A 108 6.18 -9.64 -1.20
CA GLU A 108 5.74 -10.62 -0.20
C GLU A 108 5.95 -12.06 -0.67
N ASN A 109 5.78 -12.34 -1.97
CA ASN A 109 5.98 -13.67 -2.55
C ASN A 109 7.46 -14.06 -2.60
N ASP A 110 8.36 -13.10 -2.81
CA ASP A 110 9.80 -13.37 -2.78
C ASP A 110 10.26 -13.76 -1.38
N VAL A 111 9.70 -13.12 -0.36
CA VAL A 111 9.93 -13.50 1.05
C VAL A 111 9.35 -14.89 1.33
N ILE A 112 8.09 -15.15 0.96
CA ILE A 112 7.39 -16.42 1.28
C ILE A 112 8.07 -17.65 0.66
N LYS A 113 8.76 -17.48 -0.47
CA LYS A 113 9.53 -18.57 -1.09
C LYS A 113 10.71 -19.05 -0.23
N HIS A 114 11.21 -18.23 0.68
CA HIS A 114 12.45 -18.48 1.43
C HIS A 114 12.24 -18.71 2.94
N VAL A 115 10.99 -18.81 3.40
CA VAL A 115 10.66 -18.90 4.83
C VAL A 115 10.02 -20.24 5.18
N LYS A 116 10.16 -20.63 6.44
CA LYS A 116 9.48 -21.76 7.07
C LYS A 116 8.73 -21.25 8.29
N ILE A 117 7.54 -21.78 8.54
CA ILE A 117 6.71 -21.40 9.69
C ILE A 117 6.48 -22.62 10.56
N SER A 118 6.90 -22.54 11.81
CA SER A 118 6.69 -23.60 12.82
C SER A 118 5.32 -23.50 13.48
N SER A 119 4.81 -22.30 13.73
CA SER A 119 3.51 -22.07 14.37
C SER A 119 2.35 -22.22 13.37
N SER A 120 1.18 -22.65 13.84
CA SER A 120 0.00 -22.83 12.98
C SER A 120 -0.46 -21.51 12.33
N LEU A 121 -0.74 -21.56 11.02
CA LEU A 121 -1.38 -20.46 10.29
C LEU A 121 -2.90 -20.55 10.44
N GLU A 122 -3.47 -19.75 11.35
CA GLU A 122 -4.92 -19.79 11.60
C GLU A 122 -5.76 -19.00 10.59
N GLY A 123 -5.19 -17.94 10.00
CA GLY A 123 -5.92 -16.99 9.16
C GLY A 123 -6.88 -16.10 9.95
N LYS A 124 -7.69 -15.34 9.22
CA LYS A 124 -8.74 -14.48 9.79
C LYS A 124 -10.10 -14.91 9.26
N GLU A 125 -11.16 -14.62 10.01
CA GLU A 125 -12.52 -14.76 9.49
C GLU A 125 -12.68 -13.95 8.20
N ALA A 126 -13.17 -14.59 7.16
CA ALA A 126 -13.35 -13.96 5.86
C ALA A 126 -14.65 -13.15 5.85
N VAL A 127 -14.58 -11.91 5.36
CA VAL A 127 -15.77 -11.18 4.93
C VAL A 127 -16.17 -11.75 3.57
N VAL A 128 -17.38 -12.28 3.48
CA VAL A 128 -17.89 -12.98 2.28
C VAL A 128 -19.04 -12.23 1.61
N VAL A 129 -19.32 -12.58 0.36
CA VAL A 129 -20.51 -12.17 -0.39
C VAL A 129 -21.24 -13.42 -0.89
N GLU A 130 -22.55 -13.30 -1.12
CA GLU A 130 -23.34 -14.38 -1.71
C GLU A 130 -23.18 -14.39 -3.23
N GLU A 131 -23.32 -15.56 -3.88
CA GLU A 131 -23.19 -15.67 -5.35
C GLU A 131 -24.19 -14.81 -6.15
N LYS A 132 -25.32 -14.47 -5.52
CA LYS A 132 -26.36 -13.59 -6.08
C LYS A 132 -26.06 -12.10 -5.90
N ASP A 133 -25.01 -11.75 -5.16
CA ASP A 133 -24.60 -10.36 -5.00
C ASP A 133 -23.96 -9.81 -6.29
N ASN A 134 -23.83 -8.50 -6.35
CA ASN A 134 -23.28 -7.78 -7.49
C ASN A 134 -21.93 -7.13 -7.19
N VAL A 135 -21.26 -6.68 -8.26
CA VAL A 135 -19.96 -6.03 -8.21
C VAL A 135 -19.98 -4.75 -7.40
N GLY A 136 -21.07 -3.98 -7.43
CA GLY A 136 -21.21 -2.76 -6.62
C GLY A 136 -21.07 -3.04 -5.13
N LYS A 137 -21.75 -4.08 -4.64
CA LYS A 137 -21.63 -4.54 -3.24
C LYS A 137 -20.20 -4.99 -2.92
N VAL A 138 -19.55 -5.73 -3.81
CA VAL A 138 -18.15 -6.14 -3.62
C VAL A 138 -17.22 -4.93 -3.50
N LYS A 139 -17.32 -3.95 -4.40
CA LYS A 139 -16.53 -2.70 -4.34
C LYS A 139 -16.75 -1.96 -3.03
N HIS A 140 -18.00 -1.84 -2.60
CA HIS A 140 -18.35 -1.18 -1.33
C HIS A 140 -17.69 -1.89 -0.14
N ILE A 141 -17.86 -3.22 -0.02
CA ILE A 141 -17.25 -4.01 1.05
C ILE A 141 -15.72 -3.89 1.02
N MET A 142 -15.10 -4.07 -0.15
CA MET A 142 -13.65 -3.96 -0.30
C MET A 142 -13.13 -2.58 0.12
N SER A 143 -13.85 -1.51 -0.23
CA SER A 143 -13.47 -0.15 0.17
C SER A 143 -13.66 0.10 1.67
N TYR A 144 -14.80 -0.32 2.23
CA TYR A 144 -15.17 -0.07 3.62
C TYR A 144 -14.31 -0.88 4.60
N GLU A 145 -14.10 -2.16 4.30
CA GLU A 145 -13.30 -3.10 5.12
C GLU A 145 -11.81 -3.07 4.77
N ASN A 146 -11.41 -2.25 3.79
CA ASN A 146 -10.04 -2.16 3.28
C ASN A 146 -9.46 -3.53 2.85
N LEU A 147 -10.24 -4.26 2.05
CA LEU A 147 -9.91 -5.58 1.53
C LEU A 147 -9.52 -5.51 0.05
N SER A 148 -8.64 -6.43 -0.36
CA SER A 148 -8.24 -6.58 -1.78
C SER A 148 -9.01 -7.67 -2.52
N ARG A 149 -9.79 -8.48 -1.78
CA ARG A 149 -10.61 -9.56 -2.29
C ARG A 149 -11.64 -10.02 -1.27
N VAL A 150 -12.70 -10.66 -1.77
CA VAL A 150 -13.77 -11.26 -0.97
C VAL A 150 -14.11 -12.66 -1.53
N PRO A 151 -14.24 -13.69 -0.68
CA PRO A 151 -14.79 -14.97 -1.09
C PRO A 151 -16.28 -14.84 -1.42
N VAL A 152 -16.70 -15.60 -2.41
CA VAL A 152 -18.09 -15.77 -2.82
C VAL A 152 -18.59 -17.10 -2.27
N VAL A 153 -19.75 -17.08 -1.61
CA VAL A 153 -20.38 -18.25 -1.02
C VAL A 153 -21.74 -18.56 -1.64
N ASN A 154 -22.11 -19.84 -1.61
CA ASN A 154 -23.44 -20.33 -1.92
C ASN A 154 -23.81 -21.36 -0.85
N ASN A 155 -24.91 -21.10 -0.12
CA ASN A 155 -25.39 -21.98 0.97
C ASN A 155 -24.27 -22.32 1.97
N GLY A 156 -23.45 -21.31 2.32
CA GLY A 156 -22.34 -21.44 3.27
C GLY A 156 -21.06 -22.09 2.72
N LYS A 157 -21.03 -22.56 1.47
CA LYS A 157 -19.83 -23.12 0.83
C LYS A 157 -19.15 -22.08 -0.05
N CYS A 158 -17.82 -22.04 -0.05
CA CYS A 158 -17.10 -21.14 -0.95
C CYS A 158 -17.13 -21.65 -2.40
N VAL A 159 -17.64 -20.84 -3.31
CA VAL A 159 -17.77 -21.16 -4.75
C VAL A 159 -16.88 -20.29 -5.65
N GLY A 160 -16.29 -19.23 -5.10
CA GLY A 160 -15.44 -18.32 -5.88
C GLY A 160 -14.71 -17.29 -5.02
N VAL A 161 -13.86 -16.50 -5.67
CA VAL A 161 -13.26 -15.29 -5.08
C VAL A 161 -13.32 -14.17 -6.10
N VAL A 162 -13.68 -12.96 -5.64
CA VAL A 162 -13.55 -11.73 -6.43
C VAL A 162 -12.46 -10.87 -5.82
N GLY A 163 -11.39 -10.63 -6.58
CA GLY A 163 -10.31 -9.72 -6.20
C GLY A 163 -10.23 -8.49 -7.09
N THR A 164 -9.24 -7.64 -6.80
CA THR A 164 -8.96 -6.44 -7.61
C THR A 164 -8.67 -6.76 -9.08
N ILE A 165 -8.07 -7.92 -9.39
CA ILE A 165 -7.82 -8.36 -10.78
C ILE A 165 -9.15 -8.53 -11.54
N GLU A 166 -10.12 -9.22 -10.93
CA GLU A 166 -11.42 -9.48 -11.55
C GLU A 166 -12.17 -8.17 -11.83
N LEU A 167 -12.10 -7.21 -10.91
CA LEU A 167 -12.70 -5.89 -11.07
C LEU A 167 -12.08 -5.09 -12.22
N ILE A 168 -10.78 -5.22 -12.47
CA ILE A 168 -10.11 -4.54 -13.59
C ILE A 168 -10.59 -5.04 -14.94
N LYS A 169 -10.85 -6.35 -15.09
CA LYS A 169 -11.36 -6.92 -16.35
C LYS A 169 -12.64 -6.22 -16.81
N ILE A 170 -13.48 -5.80 -15.86
CA ILE A 170 -14.74 -5.11 -16.15
C ILE A 170 -14.50 -3.65 -16.54
N ILE A 171 -13.57 -2.96 -15.86
CA ILE A 171 -13.17 -1.59 -16.20
C ILE A 171 -12.59 -1.53 -17.62
N GLU A 172 -11.72 -2.47 -17.99
CA GLU A 172 -11.20 -2.60 -19.36
C GLU A 172 -12.30 -2.94 -20.38
N GLY A 173 -13.29 -3.75 -19.97
CA GLY A 173 -14.45 -4.10 -20.79
C GLY A 173 -15.25 -2.87 -21.23
N LYS A 174 -15.52 -1.93 -20.31
CA LYS A 174 -16.21 -0.65 -20.59
C LYS A 174 -15.58 0.13 -21.75
N GLN A 175 -14.26 0.22 -21.80
CA GLN A 175 -13.55 1.00 -22.83
C GLN A 175 -13.65 0.38 -24.24
N LYS A 176 -13.67 -0.96 -24.35
CA LYS A 176 -13.82 -1.62 -25.66
C LYS A 176 -15.18 -1.32 -26.31
N PHE A 177 -16.20 -1.06 -25.49
CA PHE A 177 -17.53 -0.64 -25.96
C PHE A 177 -17.59 0.86 -26.28
N ALA A 178 -17.05 1.73 -25.42
CA ALA A 178 -16.99 3.17 -25.69
C ALA A 178 -16.19 3.53 -26.96
N GLY A 179 -15.10 2.82 -27.25
CA GLY A 179 -14.32 3.00 -28.48
C GLY A 179 -15.06 2.59 -29.77
N ARG A 180 -16.11 1.75 -29.66
CA ARG A 180 -16.99 1.38 -30.78
C ARG A 180 -18.17 2.36 -30.96
N GLU A 181 -18.62 3.04 -29.92
CA GLU A 181 -19.67 4.07 -30.00
C GLU A 181 -19.31 5.21 -30.96
N GLY A 182 -18.02 5.55 -31.09
CA GLY A 182 -17.54 6.51 -32.09
C GLY A 182 -17.83 6.13 -33.55
N ARG A 183 -18.05 4.83 -33.83
CA ARG A 183 -18.43 4.32 -35.17
C ARG A 183 -19.91 3.97 -35.30
N MET A 184 -20.69 4.01 -34.21
CA MET A 184 -22.06 3.49 -34.13
C MET A 184 -23.07 4.55 -33.67
N LYS A 185 -22.82 5.84 -33.92
CA LYS A 185 -23.76 6.93 -33.63
C LYS A 185 -25.08 6.88 -34.41
N ASP A 186 -25.27 5.89 -35.30
CA ASP A 186 -26.42 5.84 -36.21
C ASP A 186 -27.50 4.82 -35.83
N ARG A 187 -27.39 4.11 -34.70
CA ARG A 187 -28.47 3.22 -34.23
C ARG A 187 -28.65 3.36 -32.72
N GLY A 188 -29.79 3.94 -32.33
CA GLY A 188 -30.20 4.38 -30.99
C GLY A 188 -30.21 3.35 -29.85
N TYR A 189 -29.11 2.65 -29.59
CA TYR A 189 -28.89 1.87 -28.38
C TYR A 189 -27.92 2.60 -27.45
N LYS A 190 -28.48 3.36 -26.49
CA LYS A 190 -27.75 3.88 -25.32
C LYS A 190 -28.09 3.03 -24.11
N GLU A 191 -27.50 1.84 -24.01
CA GLU A 191 -27.41 1.15 -22.72
C GLU A 191 -25.94 1.11 -22.32
N SER A 192 -25.54 2.09 -21.49
CA SER A 192 -24.29 1.98 -20.75
C SER A 192 -24.42 0.81 -19.79
N LEU A 193 -23.71 -0.30 -20.03
CA LEU A 193 -23.67 -1.44 -19.11
C LEU A 193 -23.33 -0.95 -17.69
N ASN A 194 -24.29 -1.10 -16.77
CA ASN A 194 -24.07 -0.81 -15.36
C ASN A 194 -23.22 -1.93 -14.75
N ILE A 195 -21.90 -1.75 -14.77
CA ILE A 195 -20.94 -2.70 -14.20
C ILE A 195 -21.29 -3.10 -12.77
N ASP A 196 -21.83 -2.18 -11.98
CA ASP A 196 -22.08 -2.43 -10.58
C ASP A 196 -23.23 -3.41 -10.37
N GLU A 197 -24.12 -3.57 -11.36
CA GLU A 197 -25.20 -4.58 -11.37
C GLU A 197 -24.73 -5.96 -11.86
N THR A 198 -23.51 -6.08 -12.39
CA THR A 198 -22.96 -7.36 -12.83
C THR A 198 -22.87 -8.33 -11.64
N LEU A 199 -23.40 -9.54 -11.79
CA LEU A 199 -23.31 -10.57 -10.77
C LEU A 199 -21.86 -10.99 -10.52
N VAL A 200 -21.52 -11.27 -9.27
CA VAL A 200 -20.16 -11.70 -8.89
C VAL A 200 -19.75 -13.00 -9.59
N THR A 201 -20.70 -13.88 -9.87
CA THR A 201 -20.49 -15.15 -10.59
C THR A 201 -19.97 -14.96 -12.01
N ALA A 202 -20.22 -13.81 -12.65
CA ALA A 202 -19.75 -13.53 -13.99
C ALA A 202 -18.24 -13.25 -14.07
N ILE A 203 -17.60 -12.91 -12.93
CA ILE A 203 -16.20 -12.48 -12.90
C ILE A 203 -15.34 -13.26 -11.91
N MET A 204 -15.94 -13.95 -10.93
CA MET A 204 -15.21 -14.65 -9.89
C MET A 204 -14.25 -15.70 -10.48
N ARG A 205 -13.14 -15.92 -9.79
CA ARG A 205 -12.23 -17.03 -10.07
C ARG A 205 -12.44 -18.18 -9.10
N GLU A 206 -11.97 -19.36 -9.48
CA GLU A 206 -12.01 -20.53 -8.62
C GLU A 206 -11.26 -20.26 -7.30
N PRO A 207 -11.84 -20.69 -6.15
CA PRO A 207 -11.23 -20.52 -4.85
C PRO A 207 -10.18 -21.61 -4.60
N VAL A 208 -9.12 -21.29 -3.87
CA VAL A 208 -8.20 -22.29 -3.33
C VAL A 208 -8.60 -22.59 -1.91
N VAL A 209 -9.36 -23.69 -1.73
CA VAL A 209 -9.88 -24.11 -0.43
C VAL A 209 -9.10 -25.32 0.08
N LEU A 210 -8.64 -25.26 1.32
CA LEU A 210 -8.07 -26.40 2.05
C LEU A 210 -8.91 -26.73 3.28
N LYS A 211 -8.77 -27.96 3.77
CA LYS A 211 -9.42 -28.43 5.00
C LYS A 211 -8.74 -27.82 6.24
N ALA A 212 -9.47 -27.72 7.34
CA ALA A 212 -8.95 -27.27 8.65
C ALA A 212 -7.67 -27.98 9.12
N SER A 213 -7.45 -29.23 8.69
CA SER A 213 -6.29 -30.04 9.04
C SER A 213 -5.06 -29.81 8.13
N ALA A 214 -5.12 -28.84 7.21
CA ALA A 214 -4.04 -28.56 6.28
C ALA A 214 -2.76 -28.14 7.02
N LYS A 215 -1.63 -28.71 6.63
CA LYS A 215 -0.33 -28.36 7.21
C LYS A 215 0.18 -27.04 6.66
N ASN A 216 1.02 -26.35 7.43
CA ASN A 216 1.65 -25.09 7.03
C ASN A 216 2.36 -25.19 5.68
N GLU A 217 3.03 -26.31 5.40
CA GLU A 217 3.73 -26.53 4.12
C GLU A 217 2.76 -26.48 2.94
N GLN A 218 1.57 -27.08 3.08
CA GLN A 218 0.53 -27.09 2.05
C GLN A 218 -0.04 -25.69 1.84
N ILE A 219 -0.28 -24.95 2.92
CA ILE A 219 -0.76 -23.56 2.86
C ILE A 219 0.28 -22.68 2.15
N LEU A 220 1.55 -22.78 2.54
CA LEU A 220 2.65 -22.01 1.94
C LEU A 220 2.86 -22.36 0.47
N GLU A 221 2.75 -23.63 0.08
CA GLU A 221 2.84 -24.05 -1.31
C GLU A 221 1.77 -23.37 -2.16
N LYS A 222 0.52 -23.32 -1.67
CA LYS A 222 -0.57 -22.61 -2.35
C LYS A 222 -0.35 -21.10 -2.37
N LEU A 223 0.07 -20.47 -1.27
CA LEU A 223 0.32 -19.03 -1.21
C LEU A 223 1.48 -18.56 -2.11
N ARG A 224 2.39 -19.44 -2.54
CA ARG A 224 3.42 -19.09 -3.53
C ARG A 224 2.86 -18.86 -4.94
N GLN A 225 1.67 -19.39 -5.22
CA GLN A 225 1.04 -19.36 -6.54
C GLN A 225 -0.29 -18.58 -6.56
N HIS A 226 -0.90 -18.40 -5.38
CA HIS A 226 -2.21 -17.78 -5.21
C HIS A 226 -2.14 -16.64 -4.21
N GLU A 227 -3.04 -15.66 -4.34
CA GLU A 227 -3.02 -14.47 -3.47
C GLU A 227 -3.63 -14.72 -2.08
N GLU A 228 -4.33 -15.83 -1.94
CA GLU A 228 -4.97 -16.30 -0.71
C GLU A 228 -5.17 -17.81 -0.73
N VAL A 229 -5.38 -18.35 0.46
CA VAL A 229 -5.89 -19.70 0.71
C VAL A 229 -7.06 -19.58 1.66
N LEU A 230 -8.13 -20.31 1.38
CA LEU A 230 -9.30 -20.39 2.24
C LEU A 230 -9.28 -21.67 3.04
N ILE A 231 -9.63 -21.60 4.32
CA ILE A 231 -9.75 -22.75 5.21
C ILE A 231 -11.20 -22.87 5.65
N GLU A 232 -11.82 -24.01 5.35
CA GLU A 232 -13.17 -24.32 5.85
C GLU A 232 -13.08 -25.04 7.20
N ASN A 233 -13.60 -24.39 8.26
CA ASN A 233 -13.70 -24.95 9.60
C ASN A 233 -14.93 -24.40 10.36
N GLY A 234 -16.13 -24.76 9.92
CA GLY A 234 -17.39 -24.20 10.43
C GLY A 234 -17.64 -22.78 9.92
N SER A 235 -16.67 -21.88 10.07
CA SER A 235 -16.58 -20.60 9.36
C SER A 235 -15.50 -20.65 8.26
N LEU A 236 -15.59 -19.72 7.31
CA LEU A 236 -14.61 -19.58 6.23
C LEU A 236 -13.51 -18.62 6.67
N LYS A 237 -12.29 -19.13 6.83
CA LYS A 237 -11.11 -18.31 7.11
C LYS A 237 -10.31 -18.03 5.85
N ILE A 238 -9.70 -16.86 5.79
CA ILE A 238 -8.78 -16.46 4.73
C ILE A 238 -7.37 -16.28 5.28
N ILE A 239 -6.40 -16.86 4.59
CA ILE A 239 -4.97 -16.71 4.84
C ILE A 239 -4.36 -16.04 3.62
N THR A 240 -3.55 -15.01 3.85
CA THR A 240 -2.85 -14.27 2.80
C THR A 240 -1.34 -14.25 3.04
N PRO A 241 -0.54 -13.86 2.03
CA PRO A 241 0.89 -13.60 2.22
C PRO A 241 1.21 -12.71 3.43
N LYS A 242 0.42 -11.67 3.69
CA LYS A 242 0.64 -10.76 4.82
C LYS A 242 0.48 -11.45 6.17
N ASP A 243 -0.37 -12.47 6.29
CA ASP A 243 -0.53 -13.21 7.55
C ASP A 243 0.72 -14.04 7.85
N VAL A 244 1.32 -14.66 6.81
CA VAL A 244 2.64 -15.31 6.91
C VAL A 244 3.70 -14.31 7.36
N LEU A 245 3.79 -13.16 6.70
CA LEU A 245 4.79 -12.14 7.02
C LEU A 245 4.68 -11.64 8.47
N ARG A 246 3.46 -11.47 9.00
CA ARG A 246 3.21 -11.05 10.39
C ARG A 246 3.77 -12.04 11.42
N MET A 247 3.92 -13.31 11.08
CA MET A 247 4.49 -14.31 11.98
C MET A 247 6.02 -14.26 12.03
N LEU A 248 6.65 -13.75 10.97
CA LEU A 248 8.10 -13.71 10.83
C LEU A 248 8.73 -12.53 11.58
N VAL A 249 7.98 -11.46 11.78
CA VAL A 249 8.44 -10.28 12.51
C VAL A 249 7.69 -10.17 13.83
N LYS A 250 8.42 -9.91 14.91
CA LYS A 250 7.79 -9.43 16.14
C LYS A 250 7.30 -8.01 15.87
N PRO A 251 6.03 -7.65 16.14
CA PRO A 251 5.54 -6.31 15.87
C PRO A 251 6.36 -5.28 16.63
N ARG A 252 7.30 -4.63 15.95
CA ARG A 252 7.89 -3.39 16.43
C ARG A 252 6.88 -2.28 16.14
N LYS A 253 6.64 -1.41 17.12
CA LYS A 253 5.85 -0.18 16.93
C LYS A 253 6.64 0.85 16.11
N LEU A 254 7.09 0.51 14.90
CA LEU A 254 7.89 1.39 14.05
C LEU A 254 7.01 1.94 12.94
N ALA A 255 6.60 3.21 13.06
CA ALA A 255 6.26 3.99 11.88
C ALA A 255 7.54 4.32 11.13
N TYR A 256 7.53 4.07 9.82
CA TYR A 256 8.63 4.45 8.94
C TYR A 256 8.57 5.95 8.62
N VAL A 257 9.75 6.52 8.37
CA VAL A 257 9.96 7.93 8.03
C VAL A 257 10.15 8.03 6.52
N GLN A 258 9.45 8.95 5.88
CA GLN A 258 9.45 9.22 4.45
C GLN A 258 10.09 10.57 4.23
N ILE A 259 11.33 10.61 3.73
CA ILE A 259 12.05 11.87 3.48
C ILE A 259 12.00 12.19 1.99
N THR A 260 11.62 13.42 1.63
CA THR A 260 11.58 13.91 0.25
C THR A 260 12.45 15.16 0.11
N GLY A 261 13.06 15.35 -1.07
CA GLY A 261 13.88 16.52 -1.39
C GLY A 261 15.35 16.47 -0.96
N LEU A 262 15.83 15.29 -0.54
CA LEU A 262 17.25 14.97 -0.41
C LEU A 262 17.72 14.13 -1.59
N ASP A 263 18.97 14.33 -2.01
CA ASP A 263 19.66 13.59 -3.06
C ASP A 263 20.85 12.78 -2.51
N LYS A 264 21.58 12.06 -3.36
CA LYS A 264 22.68 11.17 -2.94
C LYS A 264 23.78 11.89 -2.16
N ASN A 265 23.99 13.18 -2.43
CA ASN A 265 25.02 13.96 -1.73
C ASN A 265 24.59 14.31 -0.30
N ASP A 266 23.34 14.01 0.08
CA ASP A 266 22.78 14.27 1.41
C ASP A 266 22.62 12.99 2.25
N ALA A 267 23.32 11.90 1.94
CA ALA A 267 23.17 10.63 2.66
C ALA A 267 23.29 10.80 4.19
N GLU A 268 24.24 11.62 4.64
CA GLU A 268 24.42 11.94 6.06
C GLU A 268 23.21 12.68 6.67
N HIS A 269 22.60 13.59 5.90
CA HIS A 269 21.40 14.30 6.31
C HIS A 269 20.21 13.35 6.44
N ALA A 270 20.03 12.43 5.48
CA ALA A 270 18.96 11.44 5.50
C ALA A 270 19.11 10.52 6.73
N GLU A 271 20.31 10.01 7.00
CA GLU A 271 20.58 9.13 8.14
C GLU A 271 20.30 9.82 9.48
N LYS A 272 20.77 11.06 9.65
CA LYS A 272 20.51 11.85 10.87
C LYS A 272 19.02 12.11 11.07
N THR A 273 18.31 12.42 9.99
CA THR A 273 16.87 12.68 10.01
C THR A 273 16.09 11.44 10.41
N GLN A 274 16.46 10.28 9.85
CA GLN A 274 15.88 9.00 10.19
C GLN A 274 16.01 8.72 11.69
N LYS A 275 17.24 8.81 12.23
CA LYS A 275 17.53 8.54 13.65
C LYS A 275 16.73 9.43 14.60
N GLU A 276 16.67 10.74 14.34
CA GLU A 276 15.94 11.67 15.19
C GLU A 276 14.43 11.49 15.11
N ALA A 277 13.91 11.27 13.90
CA ALA A 277 12.49 11.03 13.69
C ALA A 277 12.04 9.74 14.38
N GLU A 278 12.83 8.67 14.34
CA GLU A 278 12.53 7.41 15.05
C GLU A 278 12.43 7.61 16.57
N ILE A 279 13.31 8.41 17.16
CA ILE A 279 13.27 8.74 18.60
C ILE A 279 11.94 9.44 18.94
N MET A 280 11.51 10.41 18.13
CA MET A 280 10.23 11.11 18.29
C MET A 280 9.05 10.16 18.11
N LEU A 281 9.03 9.35 17.04
CA LEU A 281 7.94 8.42 16.74
C LEU A 281 7.79 7.32 17.80
N LYS A 282 8.89 6.88 18.41
CA LYS A 282 8.86 5.94 19.54
C LYS A 282 8.13 6.51 20.76
N LYS A 283 8.18 7.83 20.98
CA LYS A 283 7.40 8.50 22.03
C LYS A 283 5.93 8.60 21.65
N ILE A 284 5.62 9.02 20.42
CA ILE A 284 4.25 9.25 19.95
C ILE A 284 3.47 7.93 19.79
N SER A 285 4.10 6.87 19.30
CA SER A 285 3.51 5.52 19.14
C SER A 285 3.07 4.85 20.46
N ARG A 286 3.50 5.39 21.62
CA ARG A 286 2.98 4.97 22.94
C ARG A 286 1.59 5.53 23.22
N ALA A 287 1.22 6.63 22.57
CA ALA A 287 -0.01 7.36 22.81
C ALA A 287 -1.11 7.05 21.79
N THR A 288 -0.75 6.73 20.54
CA THR A 288 -1.71 6.44 19.46
C THR A 288 -1.06 5.57 18.38
N GLU A 289 -1.87 4.90 17.57
CA GLU A 289 -1.38 4.31 16.33
C GLU A 289 -1.02 5.41 15.33
N ILE A 290 0.15 5.25 14.71
CA ILE A 290 0.76 6.22 13.84
C ILE A 290 0.94 5.64 12.44
N GLN A 291 0.69 6.48 11.44
CA GLN A 291 1.05 6.22 10.05
C GLN A 291 2.46 6.77 9.76
N PRO A 292 2.99 6.59 8.54
CA PRO A 292 4.34 7.04 8.21
C PRO A 292 4.50 8.54 8.40
N LEU A 293 5.62 8.92 9.00
CA LEU A 293 6.00 10.32 9.11
C LEU A 293 6.51 10.80 7.76
N LYS A 294 5.88 11.82 7.18
CA LYS A 294 6.36 12.47 5.97
C LYS A 294 7.22 13.66 6.34
N ILE A 295 8.43 13.75 5.80
CA ILE A 295 9.36 14.86 5.95
C ILE A 295 9.64 15.41 4.55
N MET A 296 9.38 16.70 4.36
CA MET A 296 9.61 17.42 3.13
C MET A 296 10.73 18.40 3.33
N VAL A 297 11.81 18.23 2.57
CA VAL A 297 12.97 19.11 2.53
C VAL A 297 12.94 19.89 1.22
N GLU A 298 13.02 21.21 1.27
CA GLU A 298 13.24 22.04 0.08
C GLU A 298 14.58 22.74 0.19
N LYS A 299 15.35 22.68 -0.89
CA LYS A 299 16.64 23.37 -1.04
C LYS A 299 16.45 24.65 -1.86
N HIS A 300 16.68 25.79 -1.22
CA HIS A 300 16.63 27.11 -1.84
C HIS A 300 18.07 27.55 -2.14
N LYS A 301 18.51 27.39 -3.40
CA LYS A 301 19.83 27.86 -3.86
C LYS A 301 19.78 29.38 -4.08
N LYS A 302 20.72 30.12 -3.49
CA LYS A 302 20.95 31.55 -3.77
C LYS A 302 22.30 31.75 -4.46
N GLU A 303 22.47 32.89 -5.14
CA GLU A 303 23.77 33.35 -5.64
C GLU A 303 24.81 33.34 -4.51
N GLY A 304 25.99 32.77 -4.77
CA GLY A 304 27.08 32.63 -3.78
C GLY A 304 27.23 31.24 -3.13
N GLY A 305 26.59 30.20 -3.66
CA GLY A 305 26.91 28.79 -3.32
C GLY A 305 26.38 28.26 -1.98
N LYS A 306 25.71 29.09 -1.17
CA LYS A 306 25.07 28.66 0.08
C LYS A 306 23.65 28.17 -0.17
N THR A 307 23.29 27.02 0.41
CA THR A 307 21.95 26.44 0.33
C THR A 307 21.15 26.78 1.59
N LYS A 308 19.96 27.36 1.42
CA LYS A 308 19.00 27.54 2.52
C LYS A 308 18.00 26.40 2.48
N TYR A 309 17.77 25.75 3.60
CA TYR A 309 16.83 24.65 3.75
C TYR A 309 15.50 25.14 4.30
N SER A 310 14.43 24.48 3.89
CA SER A 310 13.19 24.49 4.63
C SER A 310 12.67 23.07 4.83
N VAL A 311 12.29 22.73 6.06
CA VAL A 311 11.81 21.40 6.42
C VAL A 311 10.42 21.50 7.02
N SER A 312 9.50 20.65 6.55
CA SER A 312 8.21 20.41 7.17
C SER A 312 8.00 18.92 7.38
N ALA A 313 7.23 18.57 8.41
CA ALA A 313 6.90 17.21 8.75
C ALA A 313 5.39 17.05 8.94
N GLN A 314 4.85 15.91 8.51
CA GLN A 314 3.45 15.56 8.63
C GLN A 314 3.31 14.13 9.16
N LEU A 315 2.57 13.98 10.25
CA LEU A 315 2.30 12.70 10.90
C LEU A 315 0.79 12.44 10.92
N PRO A 316 0.28 11.56 10.05
CA PRO A 316 -1.07 11.06 10.18
C PRO A 316 -1.17 10.07 11.34
N THR A 317 -2.23 10.18 12.13
CA THR A 317 -2.54 9.29 13.26
C THR A 317 -4.03 9.00 13.28
N GLN A 318 -4.47 8.07 14.13
CA GLN A 318 -5.91 7.86 14.36
C GLN A 318 -6.62 9.09 14.97
N LEU A 319 -5.88 10.04 15.55
CA LEU A 319 -6.44 11.28 16.13
C LEU A 319 -6.52 12.43 15.12
N GLY A 320 -6.17 12.17 13.86
CA GLY A 320 -6.04 13.16 12.80
C GLY A 320 -4.60 13.34 12.33
N THR A 321 -4.43 14.28 11.40
CA THR A 321 -3.13 14.62 10.82
C THR A 321 -2.50 15.79 11.56
N PHE A 322 -1.24 15.62 11.93
CA PHE A 322 -0.42 16.63 12.57
C PHE A 322 0.61 17.16 11.57
N VAL A 323 0.79 18.47 11.53
CA VAL A 323 1.71 19.13 10.60
C VAL A 323 2.60 20.06 11.40
N SER A 324 3.91 19.99 11.19
CA SER A 324 4.86 20.91 11.80
C SER A 324 4.76 22.28 11.13
N THR A 325 4.89 23.35 11.91
CA THR A 325 5.25 24.65 11.33
C THR A 325 6.59 24.52 10.58
N LYS A 326 6.60 24.94 9.32
CA LYS A 326 7.77 24.85 8.43
C LYS A 326 8.96 25.60 9.04
N ALA A 327 10.08 24.91 9.19
CA ALA A 327 11.33 25.47 9.71
C ALA A 327 12.22 25.93 8.55
N TYR A 328 13.05 26.95 8.77
CA TYR A 328 13.94 27.53 7.76
C TYR A 328 15.33 27.81 8.34
N GLY A 329 16.38 27.65 7.54
CA GLY A 329 17.74 27.98 7.99
C GLY A 329 18.83 27.51 7.03
N TRP A 330 20.07 27.89 7.32
CA TRP A 330 21.24 27.55 6.50
C TRP A 330 21.90 26.22 6.90
N ASN A 331 21.64 25.74 8.13
CA ASN A 331 22.12 24.45 8.63
C ASN A 331 20.99 23.43 8.59
N TYR A 332 21.12 22.39 7.77
CA TYR A 332 20.11 21.35 7.61
C TYR A 332 19.71 20.71 8.95
N VAL A 333 20.70 20.28 9.75
CA VAL A 333 20.47 19.52 10.99
C VAL A 333 19.64 20.34 11.95
N THR A 334 19.97 21.61 12.14
CA THR A 334 19.22 22.51 13.02
C THR A 334 17.78 22.73 12.54
N VAL A 335 17.59 22.86 11.22
CA VAL A 335 16.24 23.07 10.63
C VAL A 335 15.38 21.82 10.76
N MET A 336 15.96 20.65 10.53
CA MET A 336 15.30 19.35 10.67
C MET A 336 14.88 19.10 12.13
N GLN A 337 15.79 19.29 13.08
CA GLN A 337 15.52 19.21 14.53
C GLN A 337 14.37 20.11 14.95
N GLN A 338 14.37 21.36 14.46
CA GLN A 338 13.31 22.32 14.79
C GLN A 338 11.95 21.88 14.23
N SER A 339 11.90 21.36 13.00
CA SER A 339 10.65 20.86 12.40
C SER A 339 10.07 19.67 13.17
N LEU A 340 10.91 18.68 13.53
CA LEU A 340 10.47 17.54 14.34
C LEU A 340 9.99 17.96 15.72
N LYS A 341 10.70 18.87 16.40
CA LYS A 341 10.30 19.41 17.71
C LYS A 341 8.97 20.17 17.63
N ASN A 342 8.76 20.95 16.56
CA ASN A 342 7.48 21.63 16.32
C ASN A 342 6.33 20.63 16.19
N LEU A 343 6.54 19.54 15.45
CA LEU A 343 5.54 18.48 15.27
C LEU A 343 5.22 17.77 16.60
N GLU A 344 6.26 17.37 17.36
CA GLU A 344 6.11 16.70 18.65
C GLU A 344 5.27 17.57 19.61
N ARG A 345 5.58 18.88 19.67
CA ARG A 345 4.83 19.84 20.50
C ARG A 345 3.36 19.96 20.07
N GLU A 346 3.09 20.09 18.76
CA GLU A 346 1.73 20.17 18.23
C GLU A 346 0.92 18.91 18.54
N PHE A 347 1.55 17.73 18.43
CA PHE A 347 0.94 16.45 18.78
C PHE A 347 0.51 16.42 20.25
N PHE A 348 1.45 16.59 21.18
CA PHE A 348 1.16 16.44 22.61
C PHE A 348 0.16 17.50 23.11
N LYS A 349 0.25 18.74 22.60
CA LYS A 349 -0.71 19.81 22.93
C LYS A 349 -2.15 19.44 22.60
N LYS A 350 -2.41 18.82 21.44
CA LYS A 350 -3.76 18.37 21.05
C LYS A 350 -4.15 17.07 21.74
N PHE A 351 -3.22 16.13 21.90
CA PHE A 351 -3.45 14.87 22.60
C PHE A 351 -3.94 15.10 24.04
N GLU A 352 -3.30 16.00 24.79
CA GLU A 352 -3.70 16.34 26.16
C GLU A 352 -5.09 16.99 26.24
N LYS A 353 -5.42 17.87 25.29
CA LYS A 353 -6.75 18.51 25.22
C LYS A 353 -7.86 17.47 25.02
N GLN A 354 -7.69 16.54 24.08
CA GLN A 354 -8.66 15.47 23.84
C GLN A 354 -8.77 14.51 25.03
N ARG A 355 -7.65 14.18 25.69
CA ARG A 355 -7.65 13.32 26.89
C ARG A 355 -8.41 13.96 28.05
N THR A 356 -8.27 15.27 28.23
CA THR A 356 -8.93 16.03 29.30
C THR A 356 -10.44 16.20 29.04
N GLN A 357 -10.83 16.41 27.78
CA GLN A 357 -12.25 16.45 27.38
C GLN A 357 -12.95 15.09 27.57
N LYS A 358 -12.30 13.97 27.19
CA LYS A 358 -12.84 12.62 27.42
C LYS A 358 -13.01 12.29 28.92
N LYS A 359 -12.11 12.75 29.79
CA LYS A 359 -12.25 12.60 31.25
C LYS A 359 -13.42 13.40 31.82
N ARG A 360 -13.62 14.63 31.34
CA ARG A 360 -14.75 15.49 31.78
C ARG A 360 -16.11 14.98 31.30
N GLY A 361 -16.19 14.36 30.11
CA GLY A 361 -17.42 13.74 29.61
C GLY A 361 -17.84 12.50 30.41
N ARG A 362 -16.87 11.71 30.90
CA ARG A 362 -17.12 10.52 31.74
C ARG A 362 -17.45 10.81 33.21
N MET A 363 -17.29 12.04 33.67
CA MET A 363 -17.70 12.47 35.03
C MET A 363 -19.08 13.13 35.04
N LYS A 364 -19.68 13.37 33.86
CA LYS A 364 -20.96 14.08 33.69
C LYS A 364 -22.09 13.20 33.15
N GLY A 365 -21.81 11.94 32.84
CA GLY A 365 -22.79 10.89 32.51
C GLY A 365 -22.44 9.66 33.33
#